data_AF-A0A0R3I1X6-F1
#
_entry.id   AF-A0A0R3I1X6-F1
#
_cell.length_a   1.000
_cell.length_b   1.000
_cell.length_c   1.000
_cell.angle_alpha   90.00
_cell.angle_beta   90.00
_cell.angle_gamma   90.00
#
_symmetry.space_group_name_H-M   'P 1'
#
loop_
_entity.id
_entity.type
_entity.pdbx_description
1 polymer ?
#
loop_
_entity_poly.entity_id
_entity_poly.type
_entity_poly.pdbx_seq_one_letter_code
_entity_poly.pdbx_strand_id
1 'polypeptide(L)'
;MAETSQPTLPSYADIVGEEAVVAEVGPAPRPRWRFVALIALGVLLFALPVVTGMFTRAAGGQQLLTEFRPYVSSEVIAKFRGYLDTVDAARTDVQATQSIAGGHYERLDTFVAQYPSIRQDMNGLLDAVEGQVGNYGQLRAVGPFDVLPFLLAVPGLVLVGAGVWGLRRTGNGEKAFGARILAILAAAVLIAVPFADGLFSRAPAGAQLIDAFTPIMTHERVAAVQRHFVVLVAAEGELDTQFLGDLRQHDSAHAVPGIDAFVSQWQPMTADFASLIGVMADNVDNFGRVVALDRITAPLGFRSFDYFGWFFLVPGVLAAAAAIDVKGAARWPRKR
;
A
#
# COMPACT_ATOMS: atom_id res chain seq x y z
N MET A 1 90.82 -17.24 -16.54
CA MET A 1 89.38 -17.03 -16.27
C MET A 1 88.73 -18.39 -16.37
N ALA A 2 88.42 -19.02 -15.24
CA ALA A 2 87.74 -20.31 -15.19
C ALA A 2 86.37 -20.07 -14.54
N GLU A 3 85.32 -20.35 -15.29
CA GLU A 3 83.92 -20.16 -14.91
C GLU A 3 83.47 -21.40 -14.12
N THR A 4 83.19 -21.24 -12.83
CA THR A 4 82.66 -22.30 -11.97
C THR A 4 81.15 -22.43 -12.17
N SER A 5 80.73 -23.38 -12.99
CA SER A 5 79.33 -23.78 -13.13
C SER A 5 78.93 -24.65 -11.93
N GLN A 6 78.10 -24.14 -11.02
CA GLN A 6 77.46 -24.97 -10.00
C GLN A 6 76.39 -25.86 -10.63
N PRO A 7 76.27 -27.14 -10.22
CA PRO A 7 75.21 -28.02 -10.70
C PRO A 7 73.87 -27.58 -10.08
N THR A 8 72.98 -27.03 -10.90
CA THR A 8 71.57 -26.81 -10.53
C THR A 8 70.89 -28.17 -10.35
N LEU A 9 70.46 -28.45 -9.11
CA LEU A 9 69.64 -29.62 -8.82
C LEU A 9 68.30 -29.52 -9.59
N PRO A 10 67.81 -30.62 -10.18
CA PRO A 10 66.52 -30.63 -10.88
C PRO A 10 65.40 -30.22 -9.92
N SER A 11 64.47 -29.39 -10.39
CA SER A 11 63.32 -29.00 -9.59
C SER A 11 62.39 -30.19 -9.39
N TYR A 12 61.54 -30.16 -8.36
CA TYR A 12 60.54 -31.21 -8.12
C TYR A 12 59.66 -31.47 -9.36
N ALA A 13 59.37 -30.43 -10.15
CA ALA A 13 58.62 -30.56 -11.41
C ALA A 13 59.39 -31.31 -12.50
N ASP A 14 60.72 -31.23 -12.52
CA ASP A 14 61.57 -31.96 -13.46
C ASP A 14 61.65 -33.46 -13.12
N ILE A 15 61.44 -33.82 -11.86
CA ILE A 15 61.54 -35.20 -11.35
C ILE A 15 60.20 -35.95 -11.52
N VAL A 16 59.08 -35.29 -11.23
CA VAL A 16 57.75 -35.93 -11.22
C VAL A 16 56.97 -35.66 -12.52
N GLY A 17 57.44 -34.70 -13.34
CA GLY A 17 56.77 -34.24 -14.55
C GLY A 17 55.68 -33.21 -14.23
N GLU A 18 55.54 -32.18 -15.08
CA GLU A 18 54.55 -31.11 -14.89
C GLU A 18 53.12 -31.65 -14.76
N GLU A 19 52.78 -32.75 -15.44
CA GLU A 19 51.47 -33.38 -15.36
C GLU A 19 51.15 -33.96 -13.98
N ALA A 20 52.14 -34.51 -13.28
CA ALA A 20 51.95 -35.06 -11.94
C ALA A 20 51.86 -33.96 -10.87
N VAL A 21 52.61 -32.87 -11.04
CA VAL A 21 52.51 -31.68 -10.18
C VAL A 21 51.12 -31.04 -10.32
N VAL A 22 50.58 -30.97 -11.54
CA VAL A 22 49.21 -30.48 -11.79
C VAL A 22 48.14 -31.45 -11.25
N ALA A 23 48.42 -32.75 -11.21
CA ALA A 23 47.52 -33.74 -10.61
C ALA A 23 47.53 -33.72 -9.06
N GLU A 24 48.66 -33.38 -8.43
CA GLU A 24 48.77 -33.18 -6.97
C GLU A 24 48.10 -31.89 -6.48
N VAL A 25 48.10 -30.84 -7.31
CA VAL A 25 47.29 -29.63 -7.07
C VAL A 25 45.83 -29.97 -7.37
N GLY A 26 45.16 -30.61 -6.42
CA GLY A 26 43.76 -31.01 -6.53
C GLY A 26 42.84 -29.91 -7.08
N PRO A 27 41.67 -30.26 -7.65
CA PRO A 27 40.83 -29.32 -8.38
C PRO A 27 40.52 -28.06 -7.56
N ALA A 28 40.81 -26.89 -8.13
CA ALA A 28 40.61 -25.60 -7.47
C ALA A 28 39.21 -25.50 -6.85
N PRO A 29 39.07 -25.03 -5.59
CA PRO A 29 37.79 -25.00 -4.89
C PRO A 29 36.79 -24.17 -5.70
N ARG A 30 35.71 -24.82 -6.16
CA ARG A 30 34.63 -24.13 -6.88
C ARG A 30 34.01 -23.09 -5.94
N PRO A 31 33.65 -21.89 -6.44
CA PRO A 31 33.19 -20.79 -5.59
C PRO A 31 31.82 -21.10 -4.95
N ARG A 32 31.84 -21.65 -3.72
CA ARG A 32 30.66 -21.98 -2.91
C ARG A 32 29.93 -20.74 -2.36
N TRP A 33 30.63 -19.61 -2.26
CA TRP A 33 30.10 -18.36 -1.71
C TRP A 33 28.86 -17.84 -2.44
N ARG A 34 28.72 -18.10 -3.74
CA ARG A 34 27.55 -17.67 -4.54
C ARG A 34 26.26 -18.31 -4.03
N PHE A 35 26.29 -19.59 -3.69
CA PHE A 35 25.12 -20.28 -3.17
C PHE A 35 24.83 -19.89 -1.72
N VAL A 36 25.85 -19.58 -0.92
CA VAL A 36 25.67 -18.98 0.40
C VAL A 36 24.97 -17.62 0.29
N ALA A 37 25.38 -16.79 -0.69
CA ALA A 37 24.74 -15.51 -0.95
C ALA A 37 23.25 -15.67 -1.36
N LEU A 38 22.94 -16.67 -2.21
CA LEU A 38 21.55 -16.99 -2.57
C LEU A 38 20.71 -17.43 -1.36
N ILE A 39 21.29 -18.24 -0.46
CA ILE A 39 20.60 -18.64 0.78
C ILE A 39 20.36 -17.42 1.67
N ALA A 40 21.39 -16.61 1.92
CA ALA A 40 21.27 -15.43 2.77
C ALA A 40 20.22 -14.45 2.23
N LEU A 41 20.25 -14.19 0.91
CA LEU A 41 19.27 -13.34 0.24
C LEU A 41 17.85 -13.93 0.29
N GLY A 42 17.72 -15.24 0.05
CA GLY A 42 16.43 -15.93 0.11
C GLY A 42 15.82 -15.94 1.50
N VAL A 43 16.63 -16.15 2.54
CA VAL A 43 16.22 -16.06 3.95
C VAL A 43 15.78 -14.63 4.27
N LEU A 44 16.53 -13.62 3.83
CA LEU A 44 16.17 -12.21 4.04
C LEU A 44 14.80 -11.89 3.39
N LEU A 45 14.61 -12.26 2.12
CA LEU A 45 13.37 -12.03 1.38
C LEU A 45 12.16 -12.75 1.98
N PHE A 46 12.36 -13.94 2.54
CA PHE A 46 11.31 -14.67 3.24
C PHE A 46 11.01 -14.09 4.62
N ALA A 47 12.04 -13.74 5.39
CA ALA A 47 11.88 -13.24 6.75
C ALA A 47 11.33 -11.82 6.80
N LEU A 48 11.68 -10.97 5.83
CA LEU A 48 11.30 -9.56 5.82
C LEU A 48 9.77 -9.37 5.89
N PRO A 49 8.93 -9.98 5.02
CA PRO A 49 7.48 -9.83 5.13
C PRO A 49 6.88 -10.35 6.45
N VAL A 50 7.51 -11.34 7.08
CA VAL A 50 7.07 -11.92 8.36
C VAL A 50 7.37 -10.98 9.51
N VAL A 51 8.63 -10.55 9.64
CA VAL A 51 9.10 -9.67 10.72
C VAL A 51 8.42 -8.29 10.65
N THR A 52 8.15 -7.81 9.44
CA THR A 52 7.46 -6.53 9.23
C THR A 52 5.94 -6.65 9.28
N GLY A 53 5.37 -7.85 9.45
CA GLY A 53 3.92 -8.07 9.48
C GLY A 53 3.21 -7.75 8.16
N MET A 54 3.93 -7.71 7.02
CA MET A 54 3.40 -7.33 5.71
C MET A 54 2.17 -8.15 5.31
N PHE A 55 2.08 -9.44 5.64
CA PHE A 55 0.89 -10.25 5.33
C PHE A 55 -0.40 -9.65 5.90
N THR A 56 -0.41 -9.31 7.19
CA THR A 56 -1.58 -8.74 7.86
C THR A 56 -1.85 -7.31 7.41
N ARG A 57 -0.80 -6.51 7.21
CA ARG A 57 -0.92 -5.09 6.82
C ARG A 57 -1.38 -4.94 5.37
N ALA A 58 -0.88 -5.79 4.48
CA ALA A 58 -1.26 -5.80 3.08
C ALA A 58 -2.69 -6.31 2.88
N ALA A 59 -3.11 -7.33 3.63
CA ALA A 59 -4.51 -7.77 3.67
C ALA A 59 -5.44 -6.64 4.16
N GLY A 60 -5.06 -5.94 5.24
CA GLY A 60 -5.81 -4.77 5.73
C GLY A 60 -5.87 -3.63 4.71
N GLY A 61 -4.77 -3.37 3.99
CA GLY A 61 -4.75 -2.40 2.89
C GLY A 61 -5.65 -2.81 1.72
N GLN A 62 -5.67 -4.09 1.35
CA GLN A 62 -6.56 -4.63 0.31
C GLN A 62 -8.04 -4.51 0.71
N GLN A 63 -8.36 -4.82 1.98
CA GLN A 63 -9.71 -4.67 2.53
C GLN A 63 -10.14 -3.20 2.46
N LEU A 64 -9.29 -2.28 2.92
CA LEU A 64 -9.53 -0.83 2.83
C LEU A 64 -9.83 -0.40 1.39
N LEU A 65 -9.00 -0.78 0.42
CA LEU A 65 -9.24 -0.47 -1.00
C LEU A 65 -10.50 -1.12 -1.60
N THR A 66 -11.01 -2.17 -0.96
CA THR A 66 -12.22 -2.85 -1.42
C THR A 66 -13.45 -2.18 -0.86
N GLU A 67 -13.45 -1.90 0.45
CA GLU A 67 -14.59 -1.33 1.19
C GLU A 67 -14.81 0.15 0.90
N PHE A 68 -13.75 0.93 0.61
CA PHE A 68 -13.89 2.32 0.19
C PHE A 68 -14.29 2.48 -1.28
N ARG A 69 -14.26 1.41 -2.08
CA ARG A 69 -14.58 1.46 -3.52
C ARG A 69 -15.87 2.20 -3.86
N PRO A 70 -17.02 1.91 -3.23
CA PRO A 70 -18.27 2.57 -3.60
C PRO A 70 -18.30 4.05 -3.21
N TYR A 71 -17.42 4.54 -2.34
CA TYR A 71 -17.44 5.94 -1.86
C TYR A 71 -16.43 6.86 -2.54
N VAL A 72 -15.40 6.31 -3.19
CA VAL A 72 -14.35 7.09 -3.87
C VAL A 72 -14.71 7.28 -5.35
N SER A 73 -15.73 8.09 -5.62
CA SER A 73 -16.13 8.48 -6.98
C SER A 73 -16.70 9.91 -7.01
N SER A 74 -16.50 10.62 -8.12
CA SER A 74 -17.02 11.98 -8.29
C SER A 74 -18.54 12.06 -8.16
N GLU A 75 -19.26 11.03 -8.61
CA GLU A 75 -20.71 10.96 -8.51
C GLU A 75 -21.19 10.88 -7.05
N VAL A 76 -20.56 10.02 -6.25
CA VAL A 76 -20.92 9.86 -4.83
C VAL A 76 -20.51 11.10 -4.03
N ILE A 77 -19.36 11.69 -4.34
CA ILE A 77 -18.94 12.96 -3.75
C ILE A 77 -19.96 14.07 -4.06
N ALA A 78 -20.41 14.19 -5.32
CA ALA A 78 -21.42 15.16 -5.71
C ALA A 78 -22.76 14.90 -4.98
N LYS A 79 -23.14 13.63 -4.80
CA LYS A 79 -24.33 13.26 -4.01
C LYS A 79 -24.22 13.73 -2.55
N PHE A 80 -23.10 13.49 -1.88
CA PHE A 80 -22.88 13.96 -0.52
C PHE A 80 -22.84 15.49 -0.42
N ARG A 81 -22.25 16.19 -1.40
CA ARG A 81 -22.33 17.67 -1.50
C ARG A 81 -23.78 18.12 -1.62
N GLY A 82 -24.57 17.46 -2.46
CA GLY A 82 -26.01 17.72 -2.60
C GLY A 82 -26.77 17.57 -1.28
N TYR A 83 -26.44 16.56 -0.47
CA TYR A 83 -27.00 16.44 0.88
C TYR A 83 -26.64 17.62 1.79
N LEU A 84 -25.38 18.09 1.76
CA LEU A 84 -24.99 19.29 2.52
C LEU A 84 -25.72 20.56 2.01
N ASP A 85 -26.00 20.65 0.72
CA ASP A 85 -26.76 21.77 0.18
C ASP A 85 -28.24 21.71 0.62
N THR A 86 -28.85 20.52 0.62
CA THR A 86 -30.21 20.30 1.15
C THR A 86 -30.33 20.74 2.61
N VAL A 87 -29.36 20.37 3.45
CA VAL A 87 -29.36 20.75 4.87
C VAL A 87 -29.14 22.26 5.06
N ASP A 88 -28.32 22.90 4.22
CA ASP A 88 -28.13 24.37 4.26
C ASP A 88 -29.38 25.14 3.85
N ALA A 89 -30.12 24.62 2.87
CA ALA A 89 -31.41 25.17 2.46
C ALA A 89 -32.42 25.10 3.61
N ALA A 90 -32.52 23.95 4.29
CA ALA A 90 -33.38 23.81 5.47
C ALA A 90 -32.99 24.78 6.59
N ARG A 91 -31.68 24.95 6.86
CA ARG A 91 -31.20 25.97 7.80
C ARG A 91 -31.65 27.38 7.41
N THR A 92 -31.54 27.73 6.14
CA THR A 92 -31.93 29.05 5.64
C THR A 92 -33.43 29.29 5.84
N ASP A 93 -34.26 28.29 5.57
CA ASP A 93 -35.70 28.34 5.80
C ASP A 93 -36.04 28.50 7.29
N VAL A 94 -35.37 27.75 8.17
CA VAL A 94 -35.52 27.90 9.62
C VAL A 94 -35.20 29.33 10.04
N GLN A 95 -34.06 29.88 9.61
CA GLN A 95 -33.68 31.26 9.94
C GLN A 95 -34.71 32.30 9.46
N ALA A 96 -35.27 32.10 8.26
CA ALA A 96 -36.25 33.02 7.68
C ALA A 96 -37.61 32.97 8.40
N THR A 97 -37.99 31.79 8.90
CA THR A 97 -39.35 31.54 9.43
C THR A 97 -39.43 31.45 10.94
N GLN A 98 -38.29 31.42 11.65
CA GLN A 98 -38.24 31.27 13.10
C GLN A 98 -39.05 32.34 13.87
N SER A 99 -38.99 33.59 13.42
CA SER A 99 -39.76 34.68 14.03
C SER A 99 -41.28 34.54 13.83
N ILE A 100 -41.70 33.88 12.75
CA ILE A 100 -43.10 33.65 12.41
C ILE A 100 -43.66 32.49 13.24
N ALA A 101 -42.89 31.42 13.41
CA ALA A 101 -43.29 30.26 14.21
C ALA A 101 -43.58 30.60 15.69
N GLY A 102 -42.94 31.65 16.23
CA GLY A 102 -43.36 32.24 17.51
C GLY A 102 -43.04 31.40 18.76
N GLY A 103 -42.02 30.55 18.70
CA GLY A 103 -41.59 29.66 19.79
C GLY A 103 -40.07 29.68 20.06
N HIS A 104 -39.62 28.88 21.04
CA HIS A 104 -38.19 28.68 21.33
C HIS A 104 -37.80 27.23 20.99
N TYR A 105 -36.82 27.07 20.12
CA TYR A 105 -36.42 25.79 19.52
C TYR A 105 -34.92 25.58 19.72
N GLU A 106 -34.52 25.07 20.88
CA GLU A 106 -33.12 24.98 21.29
C GLU A 106 -32.28 24.11 20.34
N ARG A 107 -32.86 23.04 19.79
CA ARG A 107 -32.15 22.15 18.86
C ARG A 107 -31.98 22.82 17.51
N LEU A 108 -32.98 23.57 17.05
CA LEU A 108 -32.90 24.36 15.82
C LEU A 108 -31.94 25.54 15.95
N ASP A 109 -31.90 26.21 17.10
CA ASP A 109 -30.91 27.26 17.39
C ASP A 109 -29.49 26.69 17.31
N THR A 110 -29.27 25.54 17.94
CA THR A 110 -27.99 24.83 17.89
C THR A 110 -27.63 24.42 16.47
N PHE A 111 -28.58 23.86 15.71
CA PHE A 111 -28.38 23.48 14.32
C PHE A 111 -28.00 24.67 13.44
N VAL A 112 -28.78 25.74 13.48
CA VAL A 112 -28.54 26.97 12.72
C VAL A 112 -27.16 27.56 13.03
N ALA A 113 -26.73 27.52 14.30
CA ALA A 113 -25.44 28.02 14.73
C ALA A 113 -24.26 27.12 14.33
N GLN A 114 -24.38 25.80 14.48
CA GLN A 114 -23.25 24.87 14.29
C GLN A 114 -23.08 24.42 12.84
N TYR A 115 -24.16 24.37 12.06
CA TYR A 115 -24.15 23.82 10.71
C TYR A 115 -23.11 24.43 9.75
N PRO A 116 -22.81 25.74 9.77
CA PRO A 116 -21.73 26.29 8.94
C PRO A 116 -20.37 25.61 9.18
N SER A 117 -20.03 25.33 10.44
CA SER A 117 -18.79 24.61 10.77
C SER A 117 -18.86 23.14 10.36
N ILE A 118 -20.01 22.48 10.55
CA ILE A 118 -20.25 21.10 10.11
C ILE A 118 -20.04 21.00 8.60
N ARG A 119 -20.65 21.89 7.82
CA ARG A 119 -20.52 21.93 6.36
C ARG A 119 -19.08 22.15 5.92
N GLN A 120 -18.38 23.09 6.54
CA GLN A 120 -16.96 23.34 6.24
C GLN A 120 -16.12 22.08 6.49
N ASP A 121 -16.32 21.44 7.64
CA ASP A 121 -15.61 20.22 8.03
C ASP A 121 -15.90 19.05 7.09
N MET A 122 -17.16 18.85 6.70
CA MET A 122 -17.56 17.78 5.79
C MET A 122 -17.09 18.05 4.36
N ASN A 123 -17.14 19.30 3.89
CA ASN A 123 -16.57 19.67 2.59
C ASN A 123 -15.07 19.44 2.54
N GLY A 124 -14.33 19.76 3.61
CA GLY A 124 -12.90 19.46 3.68
C GLY A 124 -12.59 17.96 3.54
N LEU A 125 -13.44 17.09 4.10
CA LEU A 125 -13.34 15.65 3.90
C LEU A 125 -13.61 15.24 2.44
N LEU A 126 -14.67 15.79 1.85
CA LEU A 126 -15.06 15.52 0.46
C LEU A 126 -14.01 16.02 -0.53
N ASP A 127 -13.43 17.19 -0.31
CA ASP A 127 -12.35 17.77 -1.12
C ASP A 127 -11.09 16.88 -1.08
N ALA A 128 -10.75 16.36 0.11
CA ALA A 128 -9.62 15.44 0.27
C ALA A 128 -9.86 14.13 -0.48
N VAL A 129 -11.08 13.57 -0.43
CA VAL A 129 -11.43 12.37 -1.21
C VAL A 129 -11.37 12.68 -2.71
N GLU A 130 -11.97 13.80 -3.14
CA GLU A 130 -12.04 14.21 -4.55
C GLU A 130 -10.67 14.39 -5.18
N GLY A 131 -9.78 15.10 -4.49
CA GLY A 131 -8.40 15.29 -4.93
C GLY A 131 -7.60 14.00 -5.08
N GLN A 132 -8.07 12.90 -4.49
CA GLN A 132 -7.39 11.61 -4.47
C GLN A 132 -8.06 10.51 -5.29
N VAL A 133 -9.20 10.78 -5.94
CA VAL A 133 -9.91 9.79 -6.79
C VAL A 133 -8.98 9.19 -7.86
N GLY A 134 -8.16 10.04 -8.51
CA GLY A 134 -7.20 9.60 -9.51
C GLY A 134 -6.11 8.69 -8.94
N ASN A 135 -5.55 9.05 -7.78
CA ASN A 135 -4.52 8.26 -7.10
C ASN A 135 -5.07 6.91 -6.60
N TYR A 136 -6.30 6.90 -6.11
CA TYR A 136 -7.01 5.68 -5.72
C TYR A 136 -7.22 4.73 -6.92
N GLY A 137 -7.60 5.28 -8.08
CA GLY A 137 -7.71 4.52 -9.32
C GLY A 137 -6.37 3.91 -9.76
N GLN A 138 -5.28 4.67 -9.67
CA GLN A 138 -3.93 4.16 -9.97
C GLN A 138 -3.53 3.03 -9.02
N LEU A 139 -3.80 3.19 -7.72
CA LEU A 139 -3.42 2.20 -6.72
C LEU A 139 -4.17 0.88 -6.92
N ARG A 140 -5.46 0.94 -7.30
CA ARG A 140 -6.26 -0.24 -7.63
C ARG A 140 -5.87 -0.93 -8.93
N ALA A 141 -5.18 -0.22 -9.81
CA ALA A 141 -4.65 -0.80 -11.05
C ALA A 141 -3.35 -1.60 -10.77
N VAL A 142 -2.72 -1.40 -9.62
CA VAL A 142 -1.71 -2.33 -9.10
C VAL A 142 -2.42 -3.64 -8.75
N GLY A 143 -1.73 -4.77 -8.95
CA GLY A 143 -2.24 -6.08 -8.53
C GLY A 143 -2.66 -6.10 -7.04
N PRO A 144 -3.42 -7.13 -6.62
CA PRO A 144 -3.95 -7.21 -5.26
C PRO A 144 -2.87 -7.03 -4.18
N PHE A 145 -3.14 -6.16 -3.21
CA PHE A 145 -2.15 -5.76 -2.20
C PHE A 145 -1.73 -6.94 -1.32
N ASP A 146 -2.67 -7.82 -1.00
CA ASP A 146 -2.48 -9.03 -0.21
C ASP A 146 -1.53 -10.06 -0.86
N VAL A 147 -1.28 -9.96 -2.16
CA VAL A 147 -0.35 -10.82 -2.89
C VAL A 147 1.11 -10.33 -2.77
N LEU A 148 1.33 -9.04 -2.54
CA LEU A 148 2.68 -8.42 -2.50
C LEU A 148 3.66 -9.12 -1.54
N PRO A 149 3.27 -9.52 -0.31
CA PRO A 149 4.17 -10.23 0.60
C PRO A 149 4.63 -11.59 0.03
N PHE A 150 3.76 -12.28 -0.72
CA PHE A 150 4.07 -13.56 -1.35
C PHE A 150 5.04 -13.41 -2.53
N LEU A 151 4.96 -12.28 -3.25
CA LEU A 151 5.89 -11.96 -4.35
C LEU A 151 7.33 -11.77 -3.85
N LEU A 152 7.54 -11.51 -2.56
CA LEU A 152 8.87 -11.55 -1.93
C LEU A 152 9.17 -12.94 -1.34
N ALA A 153 8.24 -13.48 -0.55
CA ALA A 153 8.47 -14.68 0.24
C ALA A 153 8.67 -15.94 -0.63
N VAL A 154 7.88 -16.13 -1.69
CA VAL A 154 7.97 -17.32 -2.54
C VAL A 154 9.28 -17.36 -3.33
N PRO A 155 9.68 -16.30 -4.07
CA PRO A 155 11.01 -16.25 -4.67
C PRO A 155 12.12 -16.41 -3.63
N GLY A 156 11.98 -15.83 -2.43
CA GLY A 156 12.91 -16.01 -1.33
C GLY A 156 13.13 -17.49 -0.97
N LEU A 157 12.05 -18.25 -0.76
CA LEU A 157 12.12 -19.69 -0.49
C LEU A 157 12.73 -20.48 -1.66
N VAL A 158 12.41 -20.11 -2.90
CA VAL A 158 13.00 -20.72 -4.10
C VAL A 158 14.51 -20.47 -4.15
N LEU A 159 14.98 -19.27 -3.79
CA LEU A 159 16.41 -18.95 -3.71
C LEU A 159 17.12 -19.73 -2.60
N VAL A 160 16.49 -19.93 -1.44
CA VAL A 160 17.02 -20.81 -0.38
C VAL A 160 17.16 -22.24 -0.89
N GLY A 161 16.11 -22.78 -1.52
CA GLY A 161 16.13 -24.12 -2.11
C GLY A 161 17.20 -24.29 -3.18
N ALA A 162 17.30 -23.32 -4.10
CA ALA A 162 18.35 -23.27 -5.13
C ALA A 162 19.75 -23.24 -4.51
N GLY A 163 19.96 -22.40 -3.50
CA GLY A 163 21.22 -22.26 -2.80
C GLY A 163 21.64 -23.54 -2.08
N VAL A 164 20.76 -24.15 -1.29
CA VAL A 164 21.04 -25.41 -0.56
C VAL A 164 21.31 -26.54 -1.55
N TRP A 165 20.51 -26.66 -2.61
CA TRP A 165 20.71 -27.69 -3.63
C TRP A 165 22.04 -27.50 -4.39
N GLY A 166 22.37 -26.25 -4.74
CA GLY A 166 23.62 -25.90 -5.39
C GLY A 166 24.85 -26.17 -4.53
N LEU A 167 24.80 -25.87 -3.23
CA LEU A 167 25.86 -26.21 -2.28
C LEU A 167 26.08 -27.73 -2.20
N ARG A 168 25.01 -28.52 -2.09
CA ARG A 168 25.10 -29.98 -2.03
C ARG A 168 25.71 -30.57 -3.30
N ARG A 169 25.24 -30.14 -4.48
CA ARG A 169 25.77 -30.63 -5.76
C ARG A 169 27.22 -30.23 -6.00
N THR A 170 27.60 -28.99 -5.68
CA THR A 170 29.00 -28.58 -5.80
C THR A 170 29.91 -29.23 -4.75
N GLY A 171 29.36 -29.60 -3.58
CA GLY A 171 30.01 -30.47 -2.60
C GLY A 171 30.33 -31.85 -3.17
N ASN A 172 29.38 -32.43 -3.92
CA ASN A 172 29.50 -33.75 -4.54
C ASN A 172 30.25 -33.75 -5.89
N GLY A 173 30.82 -32.61 -6.32
CA GLY A 173 31.52 -32.48 -7.61
C GLY A 173 30.63 -32.33 -8.85
N GLU A 174 29.31 -32.43 -8.69
CA GLU A 174 28.33 -32.36 -9.77
C GLU A 174 28.10 -30.94 -10.32
N LYS A 175 27.52 -30.86 -11.53
CA LYS A 175 27.10 -29.59 -12.12
C LYS A 175 25.80 -29.12 -11.45
N ALA A 176 25.82 -27.89 -10.93
CA ALA A 176 24.68 -27.23 -10.29
C ALA A 176 23.78 -26.45 -11.27
N PHE A 177 23.64 -26.93 -12.51
CA PHE A 177 22.91 -26.22 -13.57
C PHE A 177 21.42 -26.02 -13.22
N GLY A 178 20.75 -27.06 -12.69
CA GLY A 178 19.35 -26.96 -12.28
C GLY A 178 19.12 -25.93 -11.17
N ALA A 179 20.00 -25.88 -10.16
CA ALA A 179 19.94 -24.88 -9.10
C ALA A 179 20.10 -23.45 -9.64
N ARG A 180 20.96 -23.25 -10.64
CA ARG A 180 21.13 -21.93 -11.29
C ARG A 180 19.90 -21.52 -12.08
N ILE A 181 19.28 -22.43 -12.83
CA ILE A 181 18.02 -22.15 -13.55
C ILE A 181 16.95 -21.73 -12.54
N LEU A 182 16.79 -22.47 -11.44
CA LEU A 182 15.81 -22.15 -10.41
C LEU A 182 16.01 -20.74 -9.84
N ALA A 183 17.26 -20.38 -9.55
CA ALA A 183 17.61 -19.05 -9.06
C ALA A 183 17.35 -17.94 -10.10
N ILE A 184 17.65 -18.19 -11.37
CA ILE A 184 17.39 -17.24 -12.47
C ILE A 184 15.88 -17.03 -12.65
N LEU A 185 15.06 -18.08 -12.55
CA LEU A 185 13.61 -17.95 -12.64
C LEU A 185 13.04 -17.12 -11.48
N ALA A 186 13.49 -17.38 -10.24
CA ALA A 186 13.10 -16.57 -9.09
C ALA A 186 13.53 -15.11 -9.23
N ALA A 187 14.75 -14.87 -9.68
CA ALA A 187 15.26 -13.53 -9.97
C ALA A 187 14.45 -12.83 -11.07
N ALA A 188 14.09 -13.55 -12.15
CA ALA A 188 13.30 -13.01 -13.24
C ALA A 188 11.92 -12.54 -12.78
N VAL A 189 11.26 -13.30 -11.88
CA VAL A 189 9.98 -12.89 -11.28
C VAL A 189 10.15 -11.59 -10.48
N LEU A 190 11.15 -11.52 -9.60
CA LEU A 190 11.44 -10.32 -8.79
C LEU A 190 11.77 -9.09 -9.65
N ILE A 191 12.43 -9.28 -10.79
CA ILE A 191 12.75 -8.18 -11.71
C ILE A 191 11.52 -7.77 -12.52
N ALA A 192 10.70 -8.71 -12.98
CA ALA A 192 9.60 -8.42 -13.90
C ALA A 192 8.39 -7.77 -13.21
N VAL A 193 8.05 -8.21 -11.99
CA VAL A 193 6.86 -7.76 -11.24
C VAL A 193 6.77 -6.22 -11.13
N PRO A 194 7.82 -5.49 -10.70
CA PRO A 194 7.75 -4.03 -10.58
C PRO A 194 7.38 -3.28 -11.86
N PHE A 195 7.76 -3.82 -13.01
CA PHE A 195 7.43 -3.22 -14.31
C PHE A 195 6.06 -3.66 -14.81
N ALA A 196 5.69 -4.94 -14.61
CA ALA A 196 4.39 -5.46 -14.99
C ALA A 196 3.25 -4.76 -14.24
N ASP A 197 3.41 -4.56 -12.93
CA ASP A 197 2.42 -3.89 -12.08
C ASP A 197 2.58 -2.35 -12.07
N GLY A 198 3.66 -1.84 -12.67
CA GLY A 198 4.00 -0.42 -12.69
C GLY A 198 4.20 0.18 -11.30
N LEU A 199 4.85 -0.57 -10.40
CA LEU A 199 5.11 -0.13 -9.02
C LEU A 199 5.91 1.18 -8.98
N PHE A 200 6.79 1.43 -9.94
CA PHE A 200 7.57 2.69 -9.98
C PHE A 200 6.73 3.93 -10.28
N SER A 201 5.67 3.81 -11.07
CA SER A 201 4.81 4.94 -11.42
C SER A 201 3.61 5.08 -10.49
N ARG A 202 3.08 3.97 -9.97
CA ARG A 202 1.83 3.93 -9.21
C ARG A 202 2.01 3.91 -7.69
N ALA A 203 3.13 3.40 -7.17
CA ALA A 203 3.33 3.35 -5.73
C ALA A 203 3.40 4.75 -5.05
N PRO A 204 3.95 5.81 -5.68
CA PRO A 204 3.88 7.16 -5.13
C PRO A 204 2.44 7.68 -4.93
N ALA A 205 1.47 7.21 -5.72
CA ALA A 205 0.06 7.53 -5.53
C ALA A 205 -0.46 6.99 -4.18
N GLY A 206 0.06 5.85 -3.72
CA GLY A 206 -0.25 5.30 -2.41
C GLY A 206 0.29 6.15 -1.25
N ALA A 207 1.49 6.72 -1.39
CA ALA A 207 2.04 7.64 -0.39
C ALA A 207 1.21 8.94 -0.28
N GLN A 208 0.80 9.50 -1.42
CA GLN A 208 -0.08 10.68 -1.47
C GLN A 208 -1.45 10.42 -0.85
N LEU A 209 -2.03 9.25 -1.11
CA LEU A 209 -3.27 8.80 -0.48
C LEU A 209 -3.12 8.73 1.05
N ILE A 210 -2.06 8.08 1.52
CA ILE A 210 -1.77 7.99 2.96
C ILE A 210 -1.67 9.40 3.57
N ASP A 211 -0.99 10.33 2.93
CA ASP A 211 -0.80 11.67 3.47
C ASP A 211 -2.10 12.47 3.53
N ALA A 212 -2.90 12.40 2.47
CA ALA A 212 -4.20 13.07 2.39
C ALA A 212 -5.20 12.49 3.41
N PHE A 213 -5.18 11.18 3.62
CA PHE A 213 -6.14 10.51 4.51
C PHE A 213 -5.67 10.37 5.95
N THR A 214 -4.39 10.56 6.26
CA THR A 214 -3.87 10.52 7.64
C THR A 214 -4.60 11.44 8.62
N PRO A 215 -4.89 12.71 8.29
CA PRO A 215 -5.65 13.57 9.20
C PRO A 215 -7.15 13.24 9.26
N ILE A 216 -7.65 12.36 8.38
CA ILE A 216 -9.08 12.05 8.22
C ILE A 216 -9.44 10.70 8.83
N MET A 217 -8.61 9.68 8.62
CA MET A 217 -8.81 8.31 9.05
C MET A 217 -8.34 8.14 10.50
N THR A 218 -8.98 8.87 11.42
CA THR A 218 -8.72 8.79 12.87
C THR A 218 -10.01 8.54 13.64
N HIS A 219 -9.88 7.90 14.81
CA HIS A 219 -10.99 7.68 15.73
C HIS A 219 -11.62 9.01 16.17
N GLU A 220 -10.81 10.05 16.39
CA GLU A 220 -11.35 11.37 16.75
C GLU A 220 -12.18 11.98 15.63
N ARG A 221 -11.75 11.84 14.37
CA ARG A 221 -12.47 12.40 13.23
C ARG A 221 -13.76 11.65 12.96
N VAL A 222 -13.76 10.32 13.04
CA VAL A 222 -14.98 9.51 12.96
C VAL A 222 -15.99 9.92 14.04
N ALA A 223 -15.53 10.07 15.29
CA ALA A 223 -16.38 10.54 16.39
C ALA A 223 -16.87 11.99 16.19
N ALA A 224 -16.07 12.86 15.57
CA ALA A 224 -16.52 14.22 15.21
C ALA A 224 -17.65 14.19 14.17
N VAL A 225 -17.51 13.38 13.11
CA VAL A 225 -18.56 13.21 12.09
C VAL A 225 -19.84 12.63 12.71
N GLN A 226 -19.72 11.64 13.60
CA GLN A 226 -20.87 11.10 14.35
C GLN A 226 -21.56 12.17 15.22
N ARG A 227 -20.80 13.06 15.86
CA ARG A 227 -21.38 14.19 16.62
C ARG A 227 -22.13 15.17 15.72
N HIS A 228 -21.63 15.44 14.51
CA HIS A 228 -22.37 16.26 13.53
C HIS A 228 -23.73 15.63 13.21
N PHE A 229 -23.79 14.31 13.07
CA PHE A 229 -25.05 13.59 12.87
C PHE A 229 -26.05 13.79 13.99
N VAL A 230 -25.60 13.79 15.26
CA VAL A 230 -26.48 14.03 16.40
C VAL A 230 -27.15 15.40 16.32
N VAL A 231 -26.44 16.44 15.87
CA VAL A 231 -27.00 17.78 15.68
C VAL A 231 -28.09 17.77 14.60
N LEU A 232 -27.86 17.06 13.49
CA LEU A 232 -28.82 16.96 12.39
C LEU A 232 -30.07 16.16 12.77
N VAL A 233 -29.90 15.04 13.48
CA VAL A 233 -31.03 14.21 13.97
C VAL A 233 -31.88 15.01 14.95
N ALA A 234 -31.24 15.75 15.86
CA ALA A 234 -31.93 16.60 16.83
C ALA A 234 -32.75 17.70 16.13
N ALA A 235 -32.20 18.30 15.08
CA ALA A 235 -32.88 19.31 14.27
C ALA A 235 -34.09 18.73 13.53
N GLU A 236 -33.93 17.58 12.85
CA GLU A 236 -35.00 16.92 12.11
C GLU A 236 -36.19 16.56 13.01
N GLY A 237 -35.92 16.02 14.20
CA GLY A 237 -36.98 15.70 15.15
C GLY A 237 -37.76 16.92 15.64
N GLU A 238 -37.09 18.07 15.86
CA GLU A 238 -37.76 19.31 16.29
C GLU A 238 -38.50 20.01 15.14
N LEU A 239 -37.97 19.92 13.91
CA LEU A 239 -38.63 20.37 12.69
C LEU A 239 -39.99 19.70 12.51
N ASP A 240 -40.02 18.37 12.56
CA ASP A 240 -41.22 17.57 12.27
C ASP A 240 -42.26 17.67 13.39
N THR A 241 -41.82 17.62 14.66
CA THR A 241 -42.75 17.49 15.79
C THR A 241 -43.31 18.80 16.34
N GLN A 242 -42.61 19.93 16.17
CA GLN A 242 -42.98 21.20 16.80
C GLN A 242 -42.96 22.36 15.79
N PHE A 243 -41.80 22.64 15.21
CA PHE A 243 -41.57 23.86 14.43
C PHE A 243 -42.55 24.02 13.27
N LEU A 244 -42.75 22.97 12.45
CA LEU A 244 -43.66 23.03 11.32
C LEU A 244 -45.13 23.13 11.75
N GLY A 245 -45.48 22.59 12.92
CA GLY A 245 -46.82 22.74 13.50
C GLY A 245 -47.11 24.20 13.85
N ASP A 246 -46.19 24.80 14.61
CA ASP A 246 -46.30 26.19 15.07
C ASP A 246 -46.25 27.19 13.90
N LEU A 247 -45.37 26.96 12.93
CA LEU A 247 -45.29 27.77 11.71
C LEU A 247 -46.62 27.76 10.95
N ARG A 248 -47.20 26.58 10.72
CA ARG A 248 -48.49 26.46 10.00
C ARG A 248 -49.65 27.08 10.78
N GLN A 249 -49.57 27.15 12.10
CA GLN A 249 -50.60 27.76 12.94
C GLN A 249 -50.63 29.29 12.79
N HIS A 250 -49.47 29.90 12.53
CA HIS A 250 -49.31 31.34 12.35
C HIS A 250 -49.37 31.79 10.87
N ASP A 251 -48.76 31.02 9.97
CA ASP A 251 -48.75 31.27 8.52
C ASP A 251 -48.80 29.94 7.74
N SER A 252 -50.02 29.46 7.49
CA SER A 252 -50.26 28.17 6.84
C SER A 252 -49.89 28.12 5.35
N ALA A 253 -49.67 29.28 4.70
CA ALA A 253 -49.34 29.38 3.30
C ALA A 253 -47.83 29.55 3.05
N HIS A 254 -47.02 29.67 4.10
CA HIS A 254 -45.58 29.88 3.96
C HIS A 254 -44.91 28.64 3.37
N ALA A 255 -44.16 28.83 2.29
CA ALA A 255 -43.39 27.75 1.67
C ALA A 255 -42.04 27.57 2.38
N VAL A 256 -41.70 26.32 2.71
CA VAL A 256 -40.41 25.94 3.33
C VAL A 256 -39.73 24.82 2.52
N PRO A 257 -39.40 25.09 1.24
CA PRO A 257 -38.95 24.05 0.32
C PRO A 257 -37.64 23.36 0.73
N GLY A 258 -36.76 24.06 1.45
CA GLY A 258 -35.53 23.50 2.02
C GLY A 258 -35.82 22.53 3.16
N ILE A 259 -36.73 22.88 4.08
CA ILE A 259 -37.18 21.97 5.15
C ILE A 259 -37.86 20.74 4.54
N ASP A 260 -38.76 20.93 3.59
CA ASP A 260 -39.46 19.83 2.90
C ASP A 260 -38.47 18.89 2.19
N ALA A 261 -37.46 19.45 1.51
CA ALA A 261 -36.41 18.67 0.87
C ALA A 261 -35.55 17.90 1.90
N PHE A 262 -35.20 18.53 3.02
CA PHE A 262 -34.42 17.90 4.09
C PHE A 262 -35.17 16.74 4.74
N VAL A 263 -36.43 16.94 5.11
CA VAL A 263 -37.27 15.87 5.70
C VAL A 263 -37.48 14.73 4.72
N SER A 264 -37.77 15.03 3.45
CA SER A 264 -37.97 13.97 2.43
C SER A 264 -36.70 13.17 2.10
N GLN A 265 -35.53 13.80 2.15
CA GLN A 265 -34.23 13.16 1.89
C GLN A 265 -33.56 12.61 3.16
N TRP A 266 -34.16 12.80 4.34
CA TRP A 266 -33.56 12.43 5.61
C TRP A 266 -33.14 10.96 5.70
N GLN A 267 -34.05 10.05 5.34
CA GLN A 267 -33.82 8.60 5.38
C GLN A 267 -32.68 8.15 4.44
N PRO A 268 -32.69 8.46 3.13
CA PRO A 268 -31.59 8.06 2.25
C PRO A 268 -30.26 8.71 2.66
N MET A 269 -30.27 9.98 3.09
CA MET A 269 -29.08 10.68 3.55
C MET A 269 -28.46 10.00 4.78
N THR A 270 -29.24 9.74 5.83
CA THR A 270 -28.74 9.09 7.05
C THR A 270 -28.23 7.68 6.78
N ALA A 271 -28.89 6.91 5.91
CA ALA A 271 -28.43 5.59 5.51
C ALA A 271 -27.06 5.63 4.80
N ASP A 272 -26.89 6.54 3.83
CA ASP A 272 -25.63 6.68 3.09
C ASP A 272 -24.47 7.13 4.02
N PHE A 273 -24.74 8.09 4.91
CA PHE A 273 -23.74 8.57 5.87
C PHE A 273 -23.40 7.53 6.93
N ALA A 274 -24.38 6.82 7.48
CA ALA A 274 -24.13 5.74 8.43
C ALA A 274 -23.27 4.64 7.80
N SER A 275 -23.54 4.31 6.53
CA SER A 275 -22.76 3.35 5.77
C SER A 275 -21.30 3.82 5.59
N LEU A 276 -21.08 5.06 5.19
CA LEU A 276 -19.73 5.65 5.05
C LEU A 276 -18.99 5.69 6.40
N ILE A 277 -19.65 6.15 7.47
CA ILE A 277 -19.07 6.22 8.82
C ILE A 277 -18.71 4.82 9.32
N GLY A 278 -19.56 3.81 9.05
CA GLY A 278 -19.28 2.41 9.39
C GLY A 278 -18.00 1.93 8.73
N VAL A 279 -17.87 2.14 7.42
CA VAL A 279 -16.65 1.78 6.67
C VAL A 279 -15.43 2.53 7.18
N MET A 280 -15.55 3.82 7.53
CA MET A 280 -14.46 4.56 8.14
C MET A 280 -14.05 3.97 9.50
N ALA A 281 -15.03 3.73 10.39
CA ALA A 281 -14.80 3.20 11.73
C ALA A 281 -14.12 1.82 11.70
N ASP A 282 -14.60 0.92 10.85
CA ASP A 282 -14.07 -0.45 10.72
C ASP A 282 -12.65 -0.48 10.13
N ASN A 283 -12.23 0.60 9.46
CA ASN A 283 -10.94 0.67 8.78
C ASN A 283 -9.92 1.64 9.36
N VAL A 284 -10.21 2.37 10.46
CA VAL A 284 -9.21 3.26 11.09
C VAL A 284 -7.94 2.49 11.44
N ASP A 285 -8.09 1.32 12.04
CA ASP A 285 -6.94 0.50 12.46
C ASP A 285 -6.23 -0.13 11.24
N ASN A 286 -6.98 -0.53 10.21
CA ASN A 286 -6.41 -1.04 8.96
C ASN A 286 -5.60 0.05 8.23
N PHE A 287 -6.11 1.28 8.21
CA PHE A 287 -5.39 2.43 7.68
C PHE A 287 -4.09 2.67 8.46
N GLY A 288 -4.17 2.70 9.80
CA GLY A 288 -2.99 2.85 10.67
C GLY A 288 -1.90 1.79 10.42
N ARG A 289 -2.31 0.54 10.14
CA ARG A 289 -1.40 -0.55 9.75
C ARG A 289 -0.69 -0.28 8.42
N VAL A 290 -1.39 0.29 7.44
CA VAL A 290 -0.81 0.68 6.14
C VAL A 290 0.17 1.85 6.32
N VAL A 291 -0.18 2.86 7.13
CA VAL A 291 0.73 3.96 7.47
C VAL A 291 2.00 3.47 8.16
N ALA A 292 1.87 2.51 9.08
CA ALA A 292 3.01 1.91 9.76
C ALA A 292 3.94 1.16 8.80
N LEU A 293 3.39 0.52 7.77
CA LEU A 293 4.18 -0.14 6.73
C LEU A 293 4.95 0.88 5.91
N ASP A 294 4.30 1.96 5.48
CA ASP A 294 4.94 2.99 4.67
C ASP A 294 6.08 3.69 5.44
N ARG A 295 5.89 3.95 6.73
CA ARG A 295 6.88 4.60 7.60
C ARG A 295 8.00 3.69 8.11
N ILE A 296 7.99 2.39 7.81
CA ILE A 296 8.99 1.46 8.37
C ILE A 296 10.43 1.82 7.97
N THR A 297 10.61 2.43 6.80
CA THR A 297 11.91 2.90 6.30
C THR A 297 12.21 4.35 6.64
N ALA A 298 11.33 5.05 7.35
CA ALA A 298 11.55 6.45 7.74
C ALA A 298 12.89 6.68 8.46
N PRO A 299 13.41 5.77 9.32
CA PRO A 299 14.74 5.91 9.92
C PRO A 299 15.90 5.96 8.92
N LEU A 300 15.68 5.44 7.69
CA LEU A 300 16.66 5.44 6.60
C LEU A 300 16.53 6.69 5.70
N GLY A 301 15.61 7.61 6.01
CA GLY A 301 15.42 8.86 5.28
C GLY A 301 14.48 8.77 4.06
N PHE A 302 13.76 7.67 3.89
CA PHE A 302 12.80 7.49 2.79
C PHE A 302 11.57 6.68 3.21
N ARG A 303 10.47 6.79 2.46
CA ARG A 303 9.21 6.05 2.71
C ARG A 303 9.12 4.82 1.82
N SER A 304 8.46 3.78 2.29
CA SER A 304 8.47 2.49 1.62
C SER A 304 7.69 2.52 0.30
N PHE A 305 6.62 3.30 0.23
CA PHE A 305 5.78 3.36 -0.96
C PHE A 305 6.46 4.11 -2.10
N ASP A 306 7.27 5.13 -1.81
CA ASP A 306 8.04 5.86 -2.83
C ASP A 306 9.07 4.97 -3.55
N TYR A 307 9.59 3.95 -2.84
CA TYR A 307 10.66 3.08 -3.34
C TYR A 307 10.20 1.63 -3.51
N PHE A 308 8.90 1.38 -3.55
CA PHE A 308 8.37 0.02 -3.42
C PHE A 308 8.91 -0.95 -4.48
N GLY A 309 9.01 -0.50 -5.73
CA GLY A 309 9.57 -1.30 -6.84
C GLY A 309 11.03 -1.72 -6.63
N TRP A 310 11.82 -0.94 -5.89
CA TRP A 310 13.23 -1.24 -5.63
C TRP A 310 13.42 -2.43 -4.67
N PHE A 311 12.47 -2.69 -3.76
CA PHE A 311 12.52 -3.85 -2.87
C PHE A 311 12.44 -5.19 -3.60
N PHE A 312 11.93 -5.19 -4.83
CA PHE A 312 11.91 -6.36 -5.70
C PHE A 312 13.09 -6.36 -6.66
N LEU A 313 13.36 -5.21 -7.30
CA LEU A 313 14.38 -5.09 -8.33
C LEU A 313 15.80 -5.38 -7.80
N VAL A 314 16.19 -4.77 -6.67
CA VAL A 314 17.56 -4.91 -6.13
C VAL A 314 17.85 -6.37 -5.76
N PRO A 315 17.01 -7.06 -4.96
CA PRO A 315 17.22 -8.48 -4.68
C PRO A 315 17.19 -9.36 -5.93
N GLY A 316 16.29 -9.07 -6.88
CA GLY A 316 16.21 -9.80 -8.15
C GLY A 316 17.52 -9.73 -8.94
N VAL A 317 18.09 -8.54 -9.10
CA VAL A 317 19.37 -8.34 -9.79
C VAL A 317 20.52 -9.03 -9.06
N LEU A 318 20.58 -8.95 -7.73
CA LEU A 318 21.60 -9.63 -6.93
C LEU A 318 21.50 -11.16 -7.06
N ALA A 319 20.29 -11.71 -7.06
CA ALA A 319 20.05 -13.14 -7.26
C ALA A 319 20.48 -13.59 -8.66
N ALA A 320 20.16 -12.82 -9.71
CA ALA A 320 20.58 -13.10 -11.08
C ALA A 320 22.12 -13.06 -11.20
N ALA A 321 22.77 -12.04 -10.64
CA ALA A 321 24.22 -11.91 -10.66
C ALA A 321 24.93 -13.07 -9.94
N ALA A 322 24.39 -13.53 -8.81
CA ALA A 322 24.92 -14.69 -8.09
C ALA A 322 24.72 -16.01 -8.86
N ALA A 323 23.65 -16.13 -9.64
CA ALA A 323 23.32 -17.31 -10.42
C ALA A 323 24.10 -17.42 -11.75
N ILE A 324 24.42 -16.29 -12.39
CA ILE A 324 25.13 -16.23 -13.67
C ILE A 324 26.64 -16.47 -13.47
N ASP A 325 27.17 -17.45 -14.20
CA ASP A 325 28.59 -17.73 -14.23
C ASP A 325 29.24 -17.04 -15.43
N VAL A 326 29.78 -15.83 -15.22
CA VAL A 326 30.35 -14.98 -16.27
C VAL A 326 31.44 -15.69 -17.09
N LYS A 327 32.09 -16.72 -16.53
CA LYS A 327 33.11 -17.51 -17.24
C LYS A 327 32.56 -18.48 -18.30
N GLY A 328 31.27 -18.81 -18.29
CA GLY A 328 30.64 -19.74 -19.25
C GLY A 328 30.10 -19.07 -20.52
N ALA A 329 29.75 -17.79 -20.46
CA ALA A 329 29.16 -17.05 -21.57
C ALA A 329 30.19 -16.58 -22.62
N ALA A 330 31.48 -16.54 -22.28
CA ALA A 330 32.55 -16.09 -23.17
C ALA A 330 33.06 -17.15 -24.15
N ARG A 331 32.52 -18.38 -24.15
CA ARG A 331 32.81 -19.38 -25.20
C ARG A 331 31.87 -19.16 -26.40
N TRP A 332 32.05 -18.06 -27.10
CA TRP A 332 31.49 -17.91 -28.45
C TRP A 332 32.21 -18.89 -29.39
N PRO A 333 31.51 -19.59 -30.30
CA PRO A 333 32.15 -20.51 -31.22
C PRO A 333 33.11 -19.75 -32.14
N ARG A 334 34.41 -20.06 -32.06
CA ARG A 334 35.34 -19.79 -33.16
C ARG A 334 34.82 -20.58 -34.36
N LYS A 335 34.28 -19.86 -35.34
CA LYS A 335 33.94 -20.38 -36.66
C LYS A 335 35.16 -21.16 -37.19
N ARG A 336 34.92 -22.40 -37.62
CA ARG A 336 35.81 -23.09 -38.56
C ARG A 336 35.50 -22.59 -39.96
#